data_AF-A0A527CTX3-F1
#
_entry.id   AF-A0A527CTX3-F1
#
_cell.length_a   1.000
_cell.length_b   1.000
_cell.length_c   1.000
_cell.angle_alpha   90.00
_cell.angle_beta   90.00
_cell.angle_gamma   90.00
#
_symmetry.space_group_name_H-M   'P 1'
#
loop_
_entity.id
_entity.type
_entity.pdbx_description
1 polymer ?
#
loop_
_entity_poly.entity_id
_entity_poly.type
_entity_poly.pdbx_seq_one_letter_code
_entity_poly.pdbx_strand_id
1 'polypeptide(L)'
;DISARMLKQARAKGAYDFLGKADLRDFSYAGPKADLVTVADVFIYVGGLGGMMKTIAGLLARDGLFAFSVEKLAGSGDFVLQPSRRFAHAQHYVR
;
A
#
# COMPACT_ATOMS: atom_id res chain seq x y z
N ASP A 1 3.28 -3.51 -8.72
CA ASP A 1 3.34 -2.15 -9.29
C ASP A 1 2.54 -2.13 -10.58
N ILE A 2 1.84 -1.04 -10.91
CA ILE A 2 1.08 -0.90 -12.17
C ILE A 2 1.98 -0.56 -13.37
N SER A 3 3.16 0.02 -13.12
CA SER A 3 4.09 0.51 -14.12
C SER A 3 5.09 -0.57 -14.53
N ALA A 4 4.93 -1.08 -15.76
CA ALA A 4 5.90 -2.01 -16.34
C ALA A 4 7.32 -1.40 -16.41
N ARG A 5 7.42 -0.08 -16.60
CA ARG A 5 8.70 0.64 -16.63
C ARG A 5 9.39 0.62 -15.26
N MET A 6 8.64 0.84 -14.17
CA MET A 6 9.20 0.77 -12.82
C MET A 6 9.63 -0.65 -12.46
N LEU A 7 8.85 -1.65 -12.85
CA LEU A 7 9.23 -3.06 -12.65
C LEU A 7 10.52 -3.43 -13.38
N LYS A 8 10.74 -2.90 -14.59
CA LYS A 8 12.02 -3.08 -15.31
C LYS A 8 13.19 -2.51 -14.52
N GLN A 9 13.03 -1.31 -13.95
CA GLN A 9 14.06 -0.69 -13.10
C GLN A 9 14.29 -1.49 -11.81
N ALA A 10 13.23 -1.97 -11.15
CA ALA A 10 13.34 -2.80 -9.95
C ALA A 10 14.08 -4.11 -10.24
N ARG A 11 13.75 -4.79 -11.35
CA ARG A 11 14.41 -6.02 -11.78
C ARG A 11 15.90 -5.84 -12.01
N ALA A 12 16.29 -4.72 -12.62
CA ALA A 12 17.70 -4.40 -12.85
C ALA A 12 18.54 -4.25 -11.57
N LYS A 13 17.91 -4.05 -10.40
CA LYS A 13 18.61 -3.98 -9.11
C LYS A 13 19.05 -5.35 -8.58
N GLY A 14 18.49 -6.45 -9.09
CA GLY A 14 18.84 -7.80 -8.62
C GLY A 14 18.48 -8.10 -7.16
N ALA A 15 17.66 -7.25 -6.52
CA ALA A 15 17.32 -7.33 -5.09
C ALA A 15 15.95 -7.94 -4.81
N TYR A 16 15.22 -8.38 -5.84
CA TYR A 16 13.85 -8.87 -5.71
C TYR A 16 13.74 -10.29 -6.28
N ASP A 17 13.30 -11.24 -5.46
CA ASP A 17 12.99 -12.61 -5.92
C ASP A 17 11.76 -12.62 -6.85
N PHE A 18 10.76 -11.81 -6.52
CA PHE A 18 9.52 -11.71 -7.28
C PHE A 18 9.11 -10.26 -7.52
N LEU A 19 8.59 -9.99 -8.73
CA LEU A 19 8.10 -8.69 -9.17
C LEU A 19 6.78 -8.89 -9.92
N GLY A 20 5.68 -8.36 -9.38
CA GLY A 20 4.34 -8.47 -9.95
C GLY A 20 3.83 -7.17 -10.57
N LYS A 21 3.27 -7.25 -11.78
CA LYS A 21 2.50 -6.16 -12.40
C LYS A 21 1.03 -6.30 -12.05
N ALA A 22 0.54 -5.43 -11.18
CA ALA A 22 -0.85 -5.44 -10.71
C ALA A 22 -1.22 -4.06 -10.14
N ASP A 23 -2.51 -3.73 -10.22
CA ASP A 23 -3.12 -2.73 -9.35
C ASP A 23 -3.20 -3.32 -7.94
N LEU A 24 -2.94 -2.50 -6.92
CA LEU A 24 -2.97 -2.94 -5.54
C LEU A 24 -4.38 -3.41 -5.13
N ARG A 25 -5.43 -2.85 -5.73
CA ARG A 25 -6.83 -3.22 -5.46
C ARG A 25 -7.17 -4.63 -5.92
N ASP A 26 -6.49 -5.10 -6.96
CA ASP A 26 -6.74 -6.40 -7.60
C ASP A 26 -5.60 -7.40 -7.31
N PHE A 27 -4.63 -7.01 -6.49
CA PHE A 27 -3.48 -7.86 -6.19
C PHE A 27 -3.90 -9.05 -5.34
N SER A 28 -3.52 -10.24 -5.80
CA SER A 28 -3.62 -11.48 -5.05
C SER A 28 -2.27 -12.18 -5.06
N TYR A 29 -1.95 -12.86 -3.96
CA TYR A 29 -0.73 -13.63 -3.81
C TYR A 29 -1.08 -14.98 -3.18
N ALA A 30 -0.71 -16.06 -3.86
CA ALA A 30 -1.00 -17.43 -3.45
C ALA A 30 0.18 -18.09 -2.70
N GLY A 31 1.23 -17.32 -2.39
CA GLY A 31 2.38 -17.84 -1.65
C GLY A 31 2.19 -17.81 -0.13
N PRO A 32 3.28 -18.04 0.63
CA PRO A 32 3.25 -18.01 2.09
C PRO A 32 2.76 -16.66 2.64
N LYS A 33 2.17 -16.69 3.84
CA LYS A 33 1.85 -15.45 4.55
C LYS A 33 3.13 -14.69 4.88
N ALA A 34 3.07 -13.36 4.81
CA ALA A 34 4.22 -12.50 5.04
C ALA A 34 4.33 -12.08 6.51
N ASP A 35 5.56 -12.09 7.05
CA ASP A 35 5.86 -11.51 8.36
C ASP A 35 5.93 -9.97 8.33
N LEU A 36 6.08 -9.39 7.13
CA LEU A 36 6.05 -7.95 6.91
C LEU A 36 5.38 -7.63 5.57
N VAL A 37 4.36 -6.76 5.60
CA VAL A 37 3.86 -6.07 4.42
C VAL A 37 4.18 -4.59 4.58
N THR A 38 4.73 -3.99 3.52
CA THR A 38 5.03 -2.55 3.50
C THR A 38 4.34 -1.84 2.36
N VAL A 39 3.80 -0.65 2.64
CA VAL A 39 3.27 0.28 1.64
C VAL A 39 3.89 1.66 1.85
N ALA A 40 5.02 1.88 1.20
CA ALA A 40 5.79 3.12 1.31
C ALA A 40 5.49 4.08 0.16
N ASP A 41 4.91 5.23 0.48
CA ASP A 41 4.62 6.34 -0.45
C ASP A 41 3.58 6.00 -1.55
N VAL A 42 2.58 5.18 -1.20
CA VAL A 42 1.50 4.78 -2.14
C VAL A 42 0.11 5.16 -1.66
N PHE A 43 -0.20 5.02 -0.36
CA PHE A 43 -1.54 5.33 0.15
C PHE A 43 -1.92 6.79 -0.03
N ILE A 44 -0.95 7.69 -0.15
CA ILE A 44 -1.15 9.10 -0.53
C ILE A 44 -1.85 9.28 -1.89
N TYR A 45 -1.98 8.24 -2.72
CA TYR A 45 -2.71 8.29 -3.99
C TYR A 45 -4.07 7.58 -3.93
N VAL A 46 -4.48 7.10 -2.75
CA VAL A 46 -5.71 6.34 -2.55
C VAL A 46 -6.52 6.96 -1.40
N GLY A 47 -7.76 7.36 -1.68
CA GLY A 47 -8.66 7.88 -0.65
C GLY A 47 -9.10 6.77 0.31
N GLY A 48 -10.06 5.95 -0.13
CA GLY A 48 -10.59 4.86 0.69
C GLY A 48 -9.64 3.66 0.74
N LEU A 49 -9.14 3.32 1.94
CA LEU A 49 -8.16 2.25 2.14
C LEU A 49 -8.79 0.90 2.52
N GLY A 50 -10.07 0.86 2.88
CA GLY A 50 -10.70 -0.33 3.49
C GLY A 50 -10.59 -1.63 2.69
N GLY A 51 -10.71 -1.58 1.36
CA GLY A 51 -10.54 -2.76 0.51
C GLY A 51 -9.10 -3.31 0.55
N MET A 52 -8.12 -2.41 0.47
CA MET A 52 -6.71 -2.76 0.56
C MET A 52 -6.31 -3.28 1.94
N MET A 53 -6.87 -2.71 3.02
CA MET A 53 -6.64 -3.23 4.37
C MET A 53 -7.08 -4.68 4.52
N LYS A 54 -8.21 -5.07 3.90
CA LYS A 54 -8.67 -6.47 3.88
C LYS A 54 -7.71 -7.37 3.10
N THR A 55 -7.26 -6.93 1.92
CA THR A 55 -6.28 -7.67 1.13
C THR A 55 -4.98 -7.88 1.92
N ILE A 56 -4.44 -6.82 2.53
CA ILE A 56 -3.20 -6.85 3.31
C ILE A 56 -3.33 -7.74 4.55
N ALA A 57 -4.43 -7.64 5.29
CA ALA A 57 -4.72 -8.54 6.41
C ALA A 57 -4.75 -10.01 5.95
N GLY A 58 -5.27 -10.27 4.75
CA GLY A 58 -5.23 -11.58 4.11
C GLY A 58 -3.84 -12.03 3.66
N LEU A 59 -2.84 -11.16 3.56
CA LEU A 59 -1.46 -11.51 3.20
C LEU A 59 -0.57 -11.78 4.41
N LEU A 60 -0.92 -11.23 5.58
CA LEU A 60 -0.08 -11.27 6.77
C LEU A 60 -0.14 -12.61 7.50
N ALA A 61 1.00 -12.99 8.09
CA ALA A 61 1.07 -14.03 9.10
C ALA A 61 0.39 -13.54 10.41
N ARG A 62 0.11 -14.46 11.32
CA ARG A 62 -0.62 -14.16 12.57
C ARG A 62 0.03 -13.03 13.38
N ASP A 63 1.36 -13.01 13.44
CA ASP A 63 2.15 -12.02 14.18
C ASP A 63 2.93 -11.09 13.23
N GLY A 64 2.48 -11.01 11.97
CA GLY A 64 3.10 -10.18 10.94
C GLY A 64 2.88 -8.69 11.16
N LEU A 65 3.82 -7.87 10.68
CA LEU A 65 3.76 -6.42 10.77
C LEU A 65 3.21 -5.82 9.48
N PHE A 66 2.36 -4.80 9.64
CA PHE A 66 1.98 -3.92 8.55
C PHE A 66 2.56 -2.52 8.79
N ALA A 67 3.44 -2.08 7.88
CA ALA A 67 4.05 -0.75 7.92
C ALA A 67 3.66 0.05 6.68
N PHE A 68 3.24 1.30 6.86
CA PHE A 68 2.82 2.14 5.74
C PHE A 68 3.06 3.62 6.03
N SER A 69 3.05 4.43 4.98
CA SER A 69 3.05 5.89 5.09
C SER A 69 1.79 6.51 4.49
N VAL A 70 1.33 7.59 5.12
CA VAL A 70 0.23 8.45 4.67
C VAL A 70 0.60 9.91 4.90
N GLU A 71 -0.06 10.83 4.19
CA GLU A 71 -0.03 12.24 4.60
C GLU A 71 -1.04 12.43 5.74
N LYS A 72 -0.65 13.18 6.78
CA LYS A 72 -1.50 13.38 7.95
C LYS A 72 -2.59 14.41 7.64
N LEU A 73 -3.85 14.04 7.88
CA LEU A 73 -4.95 15.00 7.89
C LEU A 73 -5.02 15.72 9.24
N ALA A 74 -4.99 17.06 9.21
CA ALA A 74 -5.14 17.90 10.40
C ALA A 74 -6.60 18.31 10.69
N GLY A 75 -7.52 18.05 9.77
CA GLY A 75 -8.93 18.45 9.84
C GLY A 75 -9.89 17.32 10.21
N SER A 76 -11.17 17.57 10.01
CA SER A 76 -12.24 16.59 10.20
C SER A 76 -12.39 15.63 9.01
N GLY A 77 -12.98 14.47 9.27
CA GLY A 77 -13.23 13.45 8.26
C GLY A 77 -12.14 12.39 8.21
N ASP A 78 -12.35 11.39 7.37
CA ASP A 78 -11.49 10.21 7.30
C ASP A 78 -10.26 10.44 6.41
N PHE A 79 -10.49 11.06 5.25
CA PHE A 79 -9.45 11.45 4.31
C PHE A 79 -9.94 12.58 3.41
N VAL A 80 -9.00 13.31 2.81
CA VAL A 80 -9.30 14.39 1.85
C VAL A 80 -8.26 14.44 0.74
N LEU A 81 -8.69 14.71 -0.49
CA LEU A 81 -7.79 15.00 -1.59
C LEU A 81 -7.29 16.45 -1.46
N GLN A 82 -5.98 16.63 -1.33
CA GLN A 82 -5.36 17.93 -1.20
C GLN A 82 -5.03 18.56 -2.56
N PRO A 83 -4.75 19.88 -2.62
CA PRO A 83 -4.30 20.56 -3.85
C PRO A 83 -3.05 19.95 -4.49
N SER A 84 -2.21 19.25 -3.71
CA SER A 84 -1.06 18.46 -4.19
C SER A 84 -1.46 17.26 -5.06
N ARG A 85 -2.77 16.95 -5.13
CA ARG A 85 -3.35 15.73 -5.72
C ARG A 85 -3.00 14.45 -4.96
N ARG A 86 -2.70 14.60 -3.67
CA ARG A 86 -2.48 13.50 -2.74
C ARG A 86 -3.56 13.50 -1.66
N PHE A 87 -3.95 12.31 -1.25
CA PHE A 87 -4.82 12.12 -0.10
C PHE A 87 -4.04 12.26 1.19
N ALA A 88 -4.61 13.02 2.12
CA ALA A 88 -4.27 12.96 3.53
C ALA A 88 -5.31 12.14 4.28
N HIS A 89 -4.88 11.36 5.27
CA HIS A 89 -5.70 10.47 6.08
C HIS A 89 -5.62 10.88 7.55
N ALA A 90 -6.77 10.82 8.23
CA ALA A 90 -6.82 11.09 9.66
C ALA A 90 -6.26 9.91 10.45
N GLN A 91 -5.68 10.21 11.62
CA GLN A 91 -5.09 9.18 12.48
C GLN A 91 -6.11 8.13 12.92
N HIS A 92 -7.37 8.51 13.17
CA HIS A 92 -8.42 7.57 13.55
C HIS A 92 -8.85 6.66 12.40
N TYR A 93 -8.67 7.09 11.15
CA TYR A 93 -9.08 6.33 9.97
C TYR A 93 -8.11 5.18 9.65
N VAL A 94 -6.83 5.36 9.97
CA VAL A 94 -5.76 4.41 9.64
C VAL A 94 -5.32 3.55 10.83
N ARG A 95 -6.04 3.63 11.96
CA ARG A 95 -5.78 2.85 13.17
C ARG A 95 -6.74 1.68 13.31
#